data_AF-A0A971X0G5-F1
#
_entry.id   AF-A0A971X0G5-F1
#
_cell.length_a   1.000
_cell.length_b   1.000
_cell.length_c   1.000
_cell.angle_alpha   90.00
_cell.angle_beta   90.00
_cell.angle_gamma   90.00
#
_symmetry.space_group_name_H-M   'P 1'
#
loop_
_entity.id
_entity.type
_entity.pdbx_description
1 polymer ?
#
loop_
_entity_poly.entity_id
_entity_poly.type
_entity_poly.pdbx_seq_one_letter_code
_entity_poly.pdbx_strand_id
1 'polypeptide(L)' 'MYRIQNLINSPYQIGDKTIPARGVLECDDLTSAELSLIKSVGYFKVEEIEKPKPAKRAKKEV' A
#
# COMPACT_ATOMS: atom_id res chain seq x y z
N MET A 1 -4.34 -6.34 4.58
CA MET A 1 -3.79 -4.99 4.33
C MET A 1 -3.05 -5.07 3.01
N TYR A 2 -3.10 -4.04 2.16
CA TYR A 2 -2.43 -4.06 0.87
C TYR A 2 -1.25 -3.11 0.87
N ARG A 3 -0.12 -3.59 0.35
CA ARG A 3 1.07 -2.79 0.09
C ARG A 3 1.19 -2.59 -1.42
N ILE A 4 1.10 -1.34 -1.86
CA ILE A 4 1.23 -0.95 -3.25
C ILE A 4 2.56 -0.21 -3.42
N GLN A 5 3.48 -0.78 -4.19
CA GLN A 5 4.73 -0.11 -4.55
C GLN A 5 4.61 0.50 -5.94
N ASN A 6 4.83 1.81 -6.04
CA ASN A 6 4.90 2.51 -7.31
C ASN A 6 6.27 2.28 -7.96
N LEU A 7 6.27 1.67 -9.14
CA LEU A 7 7.49 1.37 -9.88
C LEU A 7 7.89 2.51 -10.82
N ILE A 8 7.00 3.48 -11.04
CA ILE A 8 7.24 4.63 -11.93
C ILE A 8 7.58 5.90 -11.14
N ASN A 9 8.31 6.80 -11.78
CA ASN A 9 8.68 8.10 -11.22
C ASN A 9 7.59 9.17 -11.44
N SER A 10 6.32 8.76 -11.37
CA SER A 10 5.18 9.66 -11.47
C SER A 10 4.23 9.38 -10.31
N PRO A 11 3.74 10.42 -9.61
CA PRO A 11 2.67 10.23 -8.65
C PRO A 11 1.41 9.76 -9.39
N TYR A 12 0.61 8.95 -8.71
CA TYR A 12 -0.63 8.42 -9.26
C TYR A 12 -1.73 8.48 -8.23
N GLN A 13 -2.91 8.94 -8.62
CA GLN A 13 -4.05 9.06 -7.73
C GLN A 13 -5.06 7.96 -8.03
N ILE A 14 -5.53 7.28 -6.98
CA ILE A 14 -6.49 6.19 -7.05
C ILE A 14 -7.59 6.51 -6.04
N GLY A 15 -8.78 6.85 -6.54
CA GLY A 15 -9.82 7.47 -5.72
C GLY A 15 -9.28 8.71 -5.01
N ASP A 16 -9.43 8.75 -3.69
CA ASP A 16 -8.89 9.80 -2.82
C ASP A 16 -7.45 9.54 -2.34
N LYS A 17 -6.85 8.41 -2.72
CA LYS A 17 -5.50 8.02 -2.26
C LYS A 17 -4.46 8.43 -3.29
N THR A 18 -3.45 9.17 -2.84
CA THR A 18 -2.33 9.55 -3.69
C THR A 18 -1.15 8.62 -3.42
N ILE A 19 -0.72 7.90 -4.44
CA ILE A 19 0.48 7.08 -4.42
C ILE A 19 1.65 7.96 -4.87
N PRO A 20 2.65 8.22 -4.01
CA PRO A 20 3.80 9.03 -4.38
C PRO A 20 4.66 8.35 -5.46
N ALA A 21 5.36 9.17 -6.26
CA ALA A 21 6.36 8.69 -7.23
C ALA A 21 7.44 7.88 -6.52
N ARG A 22 7.79 6.70 -7.04
CA ARG A 22 8.77 5.78 -6.40
C ARG A 22 8.53 5.53 -4.91
N GLY A 23 7.27 5.51 -4.48
CA GLY A 23 6.90 5.27 -3.10
C GLY A 23 6.21 3.93 -2.86
N VAL A 24 5.99 3.64 -1.59
CA VAL A 24 5.13 2.54 -1.14
C VAL A 24 3.94 3.16 -0.42
N LEU A 25 2.73 2.83 -0.88
CA LEU A 25 1.49 3.15 -0.21
C LEU A 25 0.97 1.88 0.45
N GLU A 26 0.79 1.92 1.76
CA GLU A 26 0.13 0.85 2.50
C GLU A 26 -1.29 1.30 2.81
N CYS A 27 -2.28 0.52 2.40
CA CYS A 27 -3.64 0.79 2.84
C CYS A 27 -4.47 -0.47 3.03
N ASP A 28 -5.31 -0.41 4.06
CA ASP A 28 -6.19 -1.51 4.45
C ASP A 28 -7.46 -1.59 3.61
N ASP A 29 -7.84 -0.48 2.99
CA ASP A 29 -9.17 -0.23 2.43
C ASP A 29 -9.08 0.02 0.92
N LEU A 30 -8.67 -1.00 0.15
CA LEU A 30 -8.77 -0.96 -1.31
C LEU A 30 -10.05 -1.65 -1.73
N THR A 31 -10.84 -0.97 -2.54
CA THR A 31 -11.97 -1.63 -3.19
C THR A 31 -11.49 -2.59 -4.28
N SER A 32 -12.29 -3.61 -4.60
CA SER A 32 -11.99 -4.56 -5.68
C SER A 32 -11.79 -3.86 -7.04
N ALA A 33 -12.49 -2.74 -7.27
CA ALA A 33 -12.32 -1.90 -8.46
C ALA A 33 -10.94 -1.25 -8.51
N GLU A 34 -10.48 -0.64 -7.40
CA GLU A 34 -9.14 -0.05 -7.31
C GLU A 34 -8.04 -1.10 -7.46
N LEU A 35 -8.19 -2.25 -6.83
CA LEU A 35 -7.29 -3.39 -6.99
C LEU A 35 -7.17 -3.84 -8.44
N SER A 36 -8.30 -3.90 -9.15
CA SER A 36 -8.34 -4.25 -10.58
C SER A 36 -7.64 -3.18 -11.43
N LEU A 37 -7.91 -1.90 -11.17
CA LEU A 37 -7.25 -0.78 -11.84
C LEU A 37 -5.74 -0.85 -11.64
N ILE A 38 -5.26 -0.94 -10.40
CA ILE A 38 -3.83 -0.99 -10.06
C ILE A 38 -3.12 -2.15 -10.77
N LYS A 39 -3.74 -3.33 -10.77
CA LYS A 39 -3.21 -4.51 -11.49
C LYS A 39 -3.23 -4.33 -12.99
N SER A 40 -4.21 -3.59 -13.54
CA SER A 40 -4.33 -3.32 -14.97
C SER A 40 -3.33 -2.29 -15.48
N VAL A 41 -2.93 -1.29 -14.68
CA VAL A 41 -1.97 -0.26 -15.12
C VAL A 41 -0.55 -0.81 -15.27
N GLY A 42 -0.21 -1.91 -14.58
CA GLY A 42 1.10 -2.56 -14.67
C GLY A 42 2.29 -1.78 -14.08
N TYR A 43 2.07 -0.55 -13.60
CA TYR A 43 3.09 0.30 -12.99
C TYR A 43 3.26 0.10 -11.48
N PHE A 44 2.42 -0.76 -10.88
CA PHE A 44 2.38 -0.95 -9.45
C PHE A 44 2.60 -2.42 -9.11
N LYS A 45 3.39 -2.67 -8.06
CA LYS A 45 3.48 -3.98 -7.44
C LYS A 45 2.54 -4.02 -6.25
N VAL A 46 1.54 -4.91 -6.28
CA VAL A 46 0.57 -5.06 -5.19
C VAL A 46 0.88 -6.36 -4.45
N GLU A 47 1.12 -6.25 -3.15
CA GLU A 47 1.34 -7.37 -2.25
C GLU A 47 0.29 -7.32 -1.14
N GLU A 48 -0.43 -8.43 -0.94
CA GLU A 48 -1.33 -8.57 0.20
C GLU A 48 -0.47 -8.97 1.40
N ILE A 49 -0.43 -8.10 2.41
CA ILE A 49 0.34 -8.32 3.63
C ILE A 49 -0.62 -8.57 4.78
N GLU A 50 -0.26 -9.53 5.64
CA GLU A 50 -0.89 -9.65 6.94
C GLU A 50 -0.64 -8.35 7.71
N LYS A 51 -1.73 -7.77 8.23
CA LYS A 51 -1.67 -6.58 9.06
C LYS A 51 -0.73 -6.91 10.23
N PRO A 52 0.37 -6.17 10.46
CA PRO A 52 1.27 -6.50 11.55
C PRO A 52 0.44 -6.51 12.82
N LYS A 53 0.35 -7.67 13.49
CA LYS A 53 -0.15 -7.74 14.87
C LYS A 53 0.58 -6.63 15.61
N PRO A 54 -0.12 -5.74 16.36
CA PRO A 54 0.55 -4.69 17.10
C PRO A 54 1.64 -5.38 17.91
N ALA A 55 2.89 -5.11 17.56
CA ALA A 55 4.02 -5.65 18.28
C ALA A 55 3.81 -5.16 19.71
N LYS A 56 3.50 -6.09 20.63
CA LYS A 56 3.50 -5.77 22.05
C LYS A 56 4.86 -5.15 22.30
N ARG A 57 4.91 -3.82 22.44
CA ARG A 57 6.07 -3.13 22.99
C ARG A 57 6.25 -3.77 24.36
N ALA A 58 7.16 -4.75 24.43
CA ALA A 58 7.68 -5.19 25.70
C ALA A 58 8.27 -3.92 26.31
N LYS A 59 7.57 -3.36 27.29
CA LYS A 59 8.09 -2.28 28.12
C LYS A 59 9.35 -2.87 28.73
N LYS A 60 10.52 -2.47 28.24
CA LYS A 60 11.76 -2.63 28.97
C LYS A 60 11.75 -1.48 29.98
N GLU A 61 11.08 -1.74 31.10
CA GLU A 61 11.19 -0.89 32.28
C GLU A 61 12.64 -1.02 32.76
N VAL A 62 13.30 0.13 32.90
CA VAL A 62 14.68 0.29 33.39
C VAL A 62 14.60 0.62 34.87
#